data_AF-A0A369UMI6-F1
#
_entry.id   AF-A0A369UMI6-F1
#
_cell.length_a   1.000
_cell.length_b   1.000
_cell.length_c   1.000
_cell.angle_alpha   90.00
_cell.angle_beta   90.00
_cell.angle_gamma   90.00
#
_symmetry.space_group_name_H-M   'P 1'
#
loop_
_entity.id
_entity.type
_entity.pdbx_description
1 polymer ?
#
loop_
_entity_poly.entity_id
_entity_poly.type
_entity_poly.pdbx_seq_one_letter_code
_entity_poly.pdbx_strand_id
1 'polypeptide(L)'
;MTDEFIEPTPRGRRNLIILFVIGALYATAHRLWLQPALFDYINSLPLCDQLPWWRGLLISVLITLLFVAALSTRCALQIFQHGQWPLPGTWVFRRTKIQRGPVVRSRAYLLLVASALAVACAWFGWQGLSTTPIFHPKGKCASGVVQPGPISEPRSS
;
A
#
# COMPACT_ATOMS: atom_id res chain seq x y z
N MET A 1 -2.69 17.91 -37.87
CA MET A 1 -2.23 16.80 -37.02
C MET A 1 -3.08 15.59 -37.35
N THR A 2 -2.49 14.52 -37.88
CA THR A 2 -3.19 13.26 -38.07
C THR A 2 -3.45 12.64 -36.70
N ASP A 3 -4.69 12.29 -36.43
CA ASP A 3 -5.07 11.65 -35.18
C ASP A 3 -4.61 10.19 -35.21
N GLU A 4 -3.56 9.89 -34.43
CA GLU A 4 -3.04 8.53 -34.28
C GLU A 4 -3.83 7.80 -33.18
N PHE A 5 -4.31 6.59 -33.49
CA PHE A 5 -5.11 5.77 -32.58
C PHE A 5 -4.43 4.43 -32.34
N ILE A 6 -4.52 3.95 -31.09
CA ILE A 6 -4.12 2.57 -30.76
C ILE A 6 -5.35 1.69 -30.90
N GLU A 7 -5.21 0.60 -31.67
CA GLU A 7 -6.25 -0.40 -31.84
C GLU A 7 -6.17 -1.50 -30.78
N PRO A 8 -7.30 -1.94 -30.22
CA PRO A 8 -7.32 -2.99 -29.22
C PRO A 8 -7.01 -4.35 -29.87
N THR A 9 -6.02 -5.07 -29.35
CA THR A 9 -5.74 -6.44 -29.77
C THR A 9 -6.57 -7.45 -28.96
N PRO A 10 -7.08 -8.54 -29.56
CA PRO A 10 -7.86 -9.55 -28.84
C PRO A 10 -7.04 -10.23 -27.74
N ARG A 11 -5.73 -10.45 -27.97
CA ARG A 11 -4.80 -10.95 -26.95
C ARG A 11 -4.62 -9.98 -25.78
N GLY A 12 -4.46 -8.68 -26.08
CA GLY A 12 -4.33 -7.65 -25.04
C GLY A 12 -5.59 -7.53 -24.18
N ARG A 13 -6.78 -7.61 -24.78
CA ARG A 13 -8.06 -7.64 -24.05
C ARG A 13 -8.16 -8.85 -23.11
N ARG A 14 -7.82 -10.04 -23.60
CA ARG A 14 -7.84 -11.26 -22.78
C ARG A 14 -6.89 -11.13 -21.59
N ASN A 15 -5.67 -10.63 -21.80
CA ASN A 15 -4.71 -10.43 -20.73
C ASN A 15 -5.18 -9.41 -19.69
N LEU A 16 -5.80 -8.31 -20.13
CA LEU A 16 -6.38 -7.32 -19.23
C LEU A 16 -7.53 -7.90 -18.40
N ILE A 17 -8.42 -8.69 -19.02
CA ILE A 17 -9.52 -9.35 -18.31
C ILE A 17 -8.96 -10.33 -17.28
N ILE A 18 -7.98 -11.16 -17.67
CA ILE A 18 -7.33 -12.10 -16.75
C ILE A 18 -6.68 -11.36 -15.59
N LEU A 19 -5.92 -10.30 -15.87
CA LEU A 19 -5.28 -9.48 -14.83
C LEU A 19 -6.32 -8.86 -13.88
N PHE A 20 -7.42 -8.35 -14.43
CA PHE A 20 -8.51 -7.79 -13.65
C PHE A 20 -9.19 -8.84 -12.77
N VAL A 21 -9.49 -10.02 -13.32
CA VAL A 21 -10.10 -11.12 -12.57
C VAL A 21 -9.16 -11.61 -11.47
N ILE A 22 -7.87 -11.80 -11.75
CA ILE A 22 -6.87 -12.20 -10.74
C ILE A 22 -6.77 -11.12 -9.65
N GLY A 23 -6.68 -9.84 -10.03
CA GLY A 23 -6.63 -8.73 -9.08
C GLY A 23 -7.88 -8.65 -8.20
N ALA A 24 -9.06 -8.85 -8.78
CA ALA A 24 -10.33 -8.88 -8.04
C ALA A 24 -10.38 -10.08 -7.08
N LEU A 25 -10.03 -11.28 -7.53
CA LEU A 25 -9.96 -12.47 -6.67
C LEU A 25 -8.96 -12.28 -5.53
N TYR A 26 -7.78 -11.73 -5.81
CA TYR A 26 -6.78 -11.42 -4.79
C TYR A 26 -7.31 -10.40 -3.77
N ALA A 27 -7.90 -9.30 -4.23
CA ALA A 27 -8.44 -8.26 -3.36
C ALA A 27 -9.59 -8.78 -2.48
N THR A 28 -10.51 -9.55 -3.07
CA THR A 28 -11.59 -10.21 -2.34
C THR A 28 -11.05 -11.21 -1.34
N ALA A 29 -10.07 -12.04 -1.72
CA ALA A 29 -9.50 -13.03 -0.83
C ALA A 29 -8.75 -12.41 0.35
N HIS A 30 -7.99 -11.35 0.06
CA HIS A 30 -7.29 -10.57 1.06
C HIS A 30 -8.29 -9.96 2.07
N ARG A 31 -9.38 -9.35 1.58
CA ARG A 31 -10.37 -8.68 2.42
C ARG A 31 -11.24 -9.65 3.23
N LEU A 32 -11.64 -10.78 2.65
CA LEU A 32 -12.60 -11.69 3.28
C LEU A 32 -11.97 -12.78 4.14
N TRP A 33 -10.73 -13.18 3.85
CA TRP A 33 -10.07 -14.26 4.60
C TRP A 33 -8.80 -13.78 5.30
N LEU A 34 -7.89 -13.16 4.55
CA LEU A 34 -6.54 -12.89 5.06
C LEU A 34 -6.54 -11.81 6.16
N GLN A 35 -7.22 -10.70 5.90
CA GLN A 35 -7.32 -9.58 6.81
C GLN A 35 -8.07 -9.94 8.12
N PRO A 36 -9.28 -10.53 8.09
CA PRO A 36 -9.97 -10.90 9.32
C PRO A 36 -9.21 -11.97 10.10
N ALA A 37 -8.72 -13.04 9.45
CA ALA A 37 -7.96 -14.08 10.16
C ALA A 37 -6.70 -13.52 10.82
N LEU A 38 -6.02 -12.57 10.18
CA LEU A 38 -4.86 -11.90 10.77
C LEU A 38 -5.24 -11.06 11.99
N PHE A 39 -6.32 -10.28 11.92
CA PHE A 39 -6.76 -9.47 13.06
C PHE A 39 -7.32 -10.31 14.19
N ASP A 40 -8.06 -11.38 13.90
CA ASP A 40 -8.54 -12.32 14.90
C ASP A 40 -7.37 -12.99 15.62
N TYR A 41 -6.35 -13.40 14.86
CA TYR A 41 -5.11 -13.91 15.43
C TYR A 41 -4.48 -12.85 16.34
N ILE A 42 -4.18 -11.63 15.85
CA ILE A 42 -3.57 -10.56 16.64
C ILE A 42 -4.38 -10.26 17.91
N ASN A 43 -5.69 -10.16 17.81
CA ASN A 43 -6.58 -9.87 18.94
C ASN A 43 -6.62 -11.01 19.98
N SER A 44 -6.29 -12.24 19.58
CA SER A 44 -6.18 -13.37 20.50
C SER A 44 -4.89 -13.38 21.32
N LEU A 45 -3.85 -12.63 20.92
CA LEU A 45 -2.60 -12.55 21.68
C LEU A 45 -2.70 -11.60 22.88
N PRO A 46 -1.93 -11.83 23.94
CA PRO A 46 -1.71 -10.86 25.01
C PRO A 46 -1.19 -9.53 24.45
N LEU A 47 -1.57 -8.40 25.06
CA LEU A 47 -1.24 -7.04 24.58
C LEU A 47 0.24 -6.84 24.22
N CYS A 48 1.15 -7.44 25.00
CA CYS A 48 2.59 -7.35 24.76
C CYS A 48 3.03 -8.04 23.47
N ASP A 49 2.41 -9.16 23.12
CA ASP A 49 2.71 -9.93 21.91
C ASP A 49 2.01 -9.36 20.66
N GLN A 50 1.01 -8.49 20.83
CA GLN A 50 0.37 -7.78 19.71
C GLN A 50 1.26 -6.69 19.09
N LEU A 51 2.07 -6.02 19.90
CA LEU A 51 2.94 -4.90 19.49
C LEU A 51 3.86 -5.22 18.31
N PRO A 52 4.61 -6.36 18.29
CA PRO A 52 5.44 -6.70 17.12
C PRO A 52 4.63 -6.92 15.85
N TRP A 53 3.40 -7.44 15.94
CA TRP A 53 2.52 -7.62 14.78
C TRP A 53 2.06 -6.28 14.20
N TRP A 54 1.60 -5.36 15.04
CA TRP A 54 1.23 -4.02 14.60
C TRP A 54 2.41 -3.26 14.00
N ARG A 55 3.60 -3.41 14.58
CA ARG A 55 4.84 -2.90 14.01
C ARG A 55 5.11 -3.48 12.62
N GLY A 56 5.02 -4.79 12.47
CA GLY A 56 5.20 -5.48 11.19
C GLY A 56 4.22 -4.95 10.12
N LEU A 57 2.95 -4.76 10.50
CA LEU A 57 1.94 -4.20 9.62
C LEU A 57 2.27 -2.77 9.19
N LEU A 58 2.63 -1.88 10.12
CA LEU A 58 3.02 -0.51 9.79
C LEU A 58 4.22 -0.47 8.85
N ILE A 59 5.25 -1.28 9.11
CA ILE A 59 6.43 -1.38 8.24
C ILE A 59 6.02 -1.88 6.84
N SER A 60 5.17 -2.90 6.77
CA SER A 60 4.71 -3.44 5.48
C SER A 60 3.94 -2.41 4.64
N VAL A 61 3.13 -1.55 5.29
CA VAL A 61 2.41 -0.44 4.63
C VAL A 61 3.39 0.60 4.11
N LEU A 62 4.41 0.98 4.89
CA LEU A 62 5.44 1.93 4.47
C LEU A 62 6.24 1.40 3.26
N ILE A 63 6.64 0.13 3.28
CA ILE A 63 7.35 -0.52 2.16
C ILE A 63 6.46 -0.53 0.91
N THR A 64 5.19 -0.89 1.06
CA THR A 64 4.24 -0.90 -0.06
C THR A 64 4.07 0.50 -0.65
N LEU A 65 3.99 1.54 0.18
CA LEU A 65 3.89 2.92 -0.26
C LEU A 65 5.12 3.36 -1.06
N LEU A 66 6.34 3.00 -0.60
CA LEU A 66 7.58 3.27 -1.33
C LEU A 66 7.65 2.51 -2.66
N PHE A 67 7.17 1.26 -2.70
CA PHE A 67 7.12 0.47 -3.92
C PHE A 67 6.17 1.12 -4.96
N VAL A 68 4.98 1.54 -4.54
CA VAL A 68 4.03 2.26 -5.39
C VAL A 68 4.62 3.59 -5.87
N ALA A 69 5.29 4.33 -4.99
CA ALA A 69 5.99 5.57 -5.35
C ALA A 69 7.06 5.32 -6.44
N ALA A 70 7.90 4.30 -6.27
CA ALA A 70 8.92 3.92 -7.26
C ALA A 70 8.31 3.54 -8.62
N LEU A 71 7.23 2.76 -8.64
CA LEU A 71 6.50 2.43 -9.87
C LEU A 71 5.90 3.68 -10.53
N SER A 72 5.28 4.56 -9.75
CA SER A 72 4.69 5.79 -10.27
C SER A 72 5.74 6.75 -10.85
N THR A 73 6.91 6.85 -10.22
CA THR A 73 8.06 7.62 -10.74
C THR A 73 8.56 7.02 -12.05
N ARG A 74 8.74 5.70 -12.12
CA ARG A 74 9.13 5.01 -13.36
C ARG A 74 8.14 5.27 -14.49
N CYS A 75 6.84 5.16 -14.21
CA CYS A 75 5.79 5.49 -15.17
C CYS A 75 5.88 6.96 -15.62
N ALA A 76 6.04 7.91 -14.69
CA ALA A 76 6.17 9.32 -15.03
C ALA A 76 7.39 9.60 -15.93
N LEU A 77 8.53 8.99 -15.62
CA LEU A 77 9.74 9.09 -16.45
C LEU A 77 9.52 8.53 -17.86
N GLN A 78 8.85 7.39 -18.00
CA GLN A 78 8.50 6.84 -19.30
C GLN A 78 7.55 7.75 -20.09
N ILE A 79 6.60 8.42 -19.42
CA ILE A 79 5.73 9.43 -20.06
C ILE A 79 6.56 10.62 -20.56
N PHE A 80 7.55 11.08 -19.79
CA PHE A 80 8.45 12.16 -20.24
C PHE A 80 9.34 11.73 -21.40
N GLN A 81 9.86 10.50 -21.38
CA GLN A 81 10.71 9.95 -22.45
C GLN A 81 9.95 9.80 -23.77
N HIS A 82 8.72 9.28 -23.74
CA HIS A 82 7.94 9.03 -24.96
C HIS A 82 7.02 10.20 -25.35
N GLY A 83 6.75 11.13 -24.44
CA GLY A 83 5.93 12.32 -24.70
C GLY A 83 4.47 12.04 -25.08
N GLN A 84 3.98 10.82 -24.84
CA GLN A 84 2.66 10.36 -25.28
C GLN A 84 1.94 9.54 -24.22
N TRP A 85 0.61 9.58 -24.27
CA TRP A 85 -0.28 8.73 -23.49
C TRP A 85 -1.35 8.15 -24.41
N PRO A 86 -1.58 6.82 -24.45
CA PRO A 86 -0.95 5.75 -23.65
C PRO A 86 0.54 5.51 -23.99
N LEU A 87 1.27 4.80 -23.12
CA LEU A 87 2.65 4.38 -23.41
C LEU A 87 2.68 3.37 -24.57
N PRO A 88 3.78 3.33 -25.36
CA PRO A 88 3.90 2.36 -26.45
C PRO A 88 3.83 0.92 -25.91
N GLY A 89 3.07 0.05 -26.59
CA GLY A 89 2.91 -1.35 -26.21
C GLY A 89 1.92 -1.63 -25.08
N THR A 90 1.23 -0.61 -24.57
CA THR A 90 0.19 -0.80 -23.54
C THR A 90 -1.06 -1.48 -24.10
N TRP A 91 -1.67 -2.37 -23.31
CA TRP A 91 -2.93 -2.99 -23.66
C TRP A 91 -4.09 -2.02 -23.40
N VAL A 92 -4.95 -1.82 -24.39
CA VAL A 92 -6.13 -0.95 -24.30
C VAL A 92 -7.42 -1.74 -24.56
N PHE A 93 -8.48 -1.43 -23.81
CA PHE A 93 -9.75 -2.14 -23.95
C PHE A 93 -10.58 -1.59 -25.12
N ARG A 94 -10.54 -0.27 -25.33
CA ARG A 94 -11.23 0.44 -26.41
C ARG A 94 -10.20 1.18 -27.26
N ARG A 95 -10.58 1.53 -28.50
CA ARG A 95 -9.78 2.42 -29.34
C ARG A 95 -9.54 3.73 -28.58
N THR A 96 -8.30 4.04 -28.29
CA THR A 96 -7.91 5.26 -27.56
C THR A 96 -7.05 6.14 -28.45
N LYS A 97 -7.41 7.42 -28.51
CA LYS A 97 -6.62 8.45 -29.19
C LYS A 97 -5.30 8.65 -28.46
N ILE A 98 -4.20 8.68 -29.20
CA ILE A 98 -2.89 9.03 -28.64
C ILE A 98 -2.89 10.53 -28.35
N GLN A 99 -2.78 10.87 -27.07
CA GLN A 99 -2.64 12.25 -26.63
C GLN A 99 -1.14 12.59 -26.60
N ARG A 100 -0.79 13.74 -27.18
CA ARG A 100 0.56 14.34 -27.12
C ARG A 100 0.44 15.80 -26.69
N GLY A 101 1.48 16.34 -26.07
CA GLY A 101 1.55 17.77 -25.73
C GLY A 101 1.48 18.08 -24.22
N PRO A 102 1.15 19.32 -23.85
CA PRO A 102 1.33 19.82 -22.47
C PRO A 102 0.40 19.13 -21.46
N VAL A 103 -0.78 18.67 -21.88
CA VAL A 103 -1.73 17.93 -21.02
C VAL A 103 -1.16 16.59 -20.57
N VAL A 104 -0.35 15.92 -21.40
CA VAL A 104 0.32 14.67 -21.01
C VAL A 104 1.45 14.95 -20.03
N ARG A 105 2.17 16.06 -20.23
CA ARG A 105 3.22 16.51 -19.31
C ARG A 105 2.65 16.86 -17.93
N SER A 106 1.49 17.54 -17.85
CA SER A 106 0.87 17.86 -16.56
C SER A 106 0.46 16.61 -15.78
N ARG A 107 -0.03 15.57 -16.45
CA ARG A 107 -0.31 14.25 -15.82
C ARG A 107 0.97 13.60 -15.28
N ALA A 108 2.07 13.65 -16.02
CA ALA A 108 3.35 13.13 -15.56
C ALA A 108 3.87 13.90 -14.33
N TYR A 109 3.72 15.23 -14.31
CA TYR A 109 4.02 16.04 -13.11
C TYR A 109 3.14 15.67 -11.92
N LEU A 110 1.84 15.47 -12.13
CA LEU A 110 0.93 15.04 -11.06
C LEU A 110 1.37 13.70 -10.46
N LEU A 111 1.77 12.73 -11.30
CA LEU A 111 2.33 11.46 -10.84
C LEU A 111 3.62 11.64 -10.03
N LEU A 112 4.53 12.53 -10.45
CA LEU A 112 5.74 12.84 -9.70
C LEU A 112 5.45 13.49 -8.36
N VAL A 113 4.52 14.45 -8.32
CA VAL A 113 4.08 15.10 -7.07
C VAL A 113 3.46 14.08 -6.13
N ALA A 114 2.57 13.22 -6.64
CA ALA A 114 1.97 12.15 -5.85
C ALA A 114 3.04 11.17 -5.30
N SER A 115 4.03 10.82 -6.12
CA SER A 115 5.16 10.00 -5.67
C SER A 115 5.99 10.69 -4.59
N ALA A 116 6.30 11.98 -4.76
CA ALA A 116 7.05 12.75 -3.78
C ALA A 116 6.29 12.84 -2.45
N LEU A 117 4.98 13.07 -2.49
CA LEU A 117 4.12 13.04 -1.31
C LEU A 117 4.09 11.66 -0.66
N ALA A 118 4.01 10.57 -1.43
CA ALA A 118 4.06 9.21 -0.90
C ALA A 118 5.39 8.92 -0.19
N VAL A 119 6.52 9.37 -0.75
CA VAL A 119 7.85 9.25 -0.11
C VAL A 119 7.92 10.10 1.16
N ALA A 120 7.41 11.33 1.14
CA ALA A 120 7.36 12.19 2.31
C ALA A 120 6.51 11.56 3.43
N CYS A 121 5.32 11.03 3.11
CA CYS A 121 4.48 10.30 4.05
C CYS A 121 5.20 9.07 4.61
N ALA A 122 5.91 8.31 3.78
CA ALA A 122 6.69 7.17 4.24
C ALA A 122 7.81 7.59 5.20
N TRP A 123 8.50 8.69 4.89
CA TRP A 123 9.55 9.26 5.73
C TRP A 123 9.02 9.74 7.08
N PHE A 124 7.95 10.55 7.08
CA PHE A 124 7.30 11.01 8.32
C PHE A 124 6.75 9.84 9.14
N GLY A 125 6.16 8.84 8.48
CA GLY A 125 5.71 7.61 9.12
C GLY A 125 6.85 6.87 9.80
N TRP A 126 8.01 6.76 9.14
CA TRP A 126 9.21 6.14 9.71
C TRP A 126 9.75 6.91 10.93
N GLN A 127 9.78 8.25 10.87
CA GLN A 127 10.20 9.09 12.01
C GLN A 127 9.23 8.99 13.20
N GLY A 128 7.92 8.96 12.94
CA GLY A 128 6.93 8.68 13.98
C GLY A 128 7.13 7.30 14.59
N LEU A 129 7.41 6.30 13.76
CA LEU A 129 7.69 4.94 14.19
C LEU A 129 8.93 4.86 15.09
N SER A 130 10.03 5.49 14.70
CA SER A 130 11.30 5.45 15.44
C SER A 130 11.26 6.22 16.77
N THR A 131 10.43 7.24 16.88
CA THR A 131 10.29 8.08 18.09
C THR A 131 9.30 7.50 19.10
N THR A 132 8.39 6.62 18.69
CA THR A 132 7.41 6.04 19.62
C THR A 132 8.08 5.07 20.61
N PRO A 133 7.80 5.20 21.93
CA PRO A 133 8.37 4.33 22.96
C PRO A 133 7.92 2.87 22.85
N ILE A 134 6.93 2.58 22.01
CA ILE A 134 6.47 1.24 21.62
C ILE A 134 7.64 0.39 21.05
N PHE A 135 8.67 1.02 20.49
CA PHE A 135 9.82 0.35 19.85
C PHE A 135 10.95 -0.03 20.81
N HIS A 136 10.88 0.45 22.05
CA HIS A 136 11.80 0.08 23.11
C HIS A 136 11.04 -0.59 24.25
N PRO A 137 10.88 -1.93 24.24
CA PRO A 137 10.40 -2.66 25.40
C PRO A 137 11.51 -2.72 26.46
N LYS A 138 11.93 -1.56 26.97
CA LYS A 138 12.81 -1.50 28.15
C LYS A 138 11.91 -1.61 29.38
N GLY A 139 11.46 -2.84 29.67
CA GLY A 139 11.15 -3.26 31.04
C GLY A 139 9.71 -3.60 31.40
N LYS A 140 8.68 -3.13 30.67
CA LYS A 140 7.27 -3.37 31.11
C LYS A 140 6.60 -4.63 30.55
N CYS A 141 7.01 -5.11 29.37
CA CYS A 141 6.50 -6.35 28.78
C CYS A 141 7.43 -7.56 28.94
N ALA A 142 8.69 -7.35 29.34
CA ALA A 142 9.65 -8.44 29.60
C ALA A 142 9.44 -9.07 30.98
N SER A 143 8.84 -8.33 31.92
CA SER A 143 8.47 -8.81 33.23
C SER A 143 7.01 -9.22 33.17
N GLY A 144 6.69 -10.52 33.14
CA GLY A 144 5.32 -11.05 33.15
C GLY A 144 4.51 -10.75 34.41
N VAL A 145 4.62 -9.53 34.96
CA VAL A 145 3.86 -9.03 36.09
C VAL A 145 2.56 -8.47 35.53
N VAL A 146 1.62 -9.38 35.25
CA VAL A 146 0.23 -9.10 35.55
C VAL A 146 0.22 -8.69 37.03
N GLN A 147 0.05 -7.42 37.35
CA GLN A 147 -0.30 -7.08 38.73
C GLN A 147 -1.70 -7.67 38.94
N PRO A 148 -1.89 -8.69 39.79
CA PRO A 148 -3.22 -9.00 40.25
C PRO A 148 -3.74 -7.73 40.92
N GLY A 149 -4.87 -7.21 40.43
CA GLY A 149 -5.59 -6.16 41.14
C GLY A 149 -5.80 -6.61 42.60
N PRO A 150 -5.84 -5.66 43.56
CA PRO A 150 -5.97 -6.00 44.97
C PRO A 150 -7.22 -6.87 45.15
N ILE A 151 -6.99 -8.14 45.51
CA ILE A 151 -8.03 -9.04 45.99
C ILE A 151 -8.57 -8.36 47.24
N SER A 152 -9.77 -7.78 47.12
CA SER A 152 -10.50 -7.27 48.28
C SER A 152 -10.83 -8.48 49.13
N GLU A 153 -10.09 -8.65 50.24
CA GLU A 153 -10.44 -9.61 51.28
C GLU A 153 -11.88 -9.35 51.74
N PRO A 154 -12.75 -10.38 51.80
CA PRO A 154 -14.03 -10.24 52.47
C PRO A 154 -13.77 -10.08 53.96
N ARG A 155 -13.98 -8.88 54.47
CA ARG A 155 -13.99 -8.56 55.91
C ARG A 155 -15.15 -9.34 56.55
N SER A 156 -14.83 -10.49 57.17
CA SER A 156 -15.77 -11.27 57.98
C SER A 156 -16.17 -10.45 59.22
N SER A 157 -17.48 -10.30 59.39
CA SER A 157 -18.13 -9.66 60.56
C SER A 157 -18.24 -10.65 61.71
#